data_AF-A0A6J0UB22-F1
#
_entry.id   AF-A0A6J0UB22-F1
#
_cell.length_a   1.000
_cell.length_b   1.000
_cell.length_c   1.000
_cell.angle_alpha   90.00
_cell.angle_beta   90.00
_cell.angle_gamma   90.00
#
_symmetry.space_group_name_H-M   'P 1'
#
loop_
_entity.id
_entity.type
_entity.pdbx_description
1 polymer ?
#
loop_
_entity_poly.entity_id
_entity_poly.type
_entity_poly.pdbx_seq_one_letter_code
_entity_poly.pdbx_strand_id
1 'polypeptide(L)'
;MDKMMDYYSGHLDSSPCSAVKTHEWEVELIFRVSLAGRMVHVFVYGTLKKGQPNYVRMINGAHGTARYLGRGFTVEKYPLVIAGKYNIPYLLNKPGTGHRVSGEIYSIDDQMLQFLDEFEGCPDMYQRTPVRIEVVEWEGKSSTPEGRPAVNSIMECYVYSTTTYQPEWINLPYYDSYDSFGKHGCQYVLRESRD
;
A
#
# COMPACT_ATOMS: atom_id res chain seq x y z
N MET A 1 26.36 -51.92 -58.14
CA MET A 1 27.75 -52.34 -57.89
C MET A 1 28.60 -51.11 -57.66
N ASP A 2 29.21 -51.06 -56.49
CA ASP A 2 30.40 -50.33 -56.02
C ASP A 2 30.89 -49.02 -56.65
N LYS A 3 31.16 -48.07 -55.74
CA LYS A 3 32.29 -47.13 -55.63
C LYS A 3 32.07 -46.37 -54.30
N MET A 4 32.74 -46.59 -53.17
CA MET A 4 34.16 -46.66 -52.78
C MET A 4 34.94 -45.33 -52.94
N MET A 5 35.30 -44.73 -51.79
CA MET A 5 36.49 -43.92 -51.45
C MET A 5 36.74 -42.62 -52.26
N ASP A 6 37.32 -41.52 -51.78
CA ASP A 6 37.99 -41.14 -50.53
C ASP A 6 38.37 -39.62 -50.64
N TYR A 7 38.80 -39.04 -49.52
CA TYR A 7 39.86 -38.01 -49.39
C TYR A 7 39.60 -36.49 -49.66
N TYR A 8 39.69 -35.75 -48.53
CA TYR A 8 40.57 -34.61 -48.20
C TYR A 8 40.47 -33.21 -48.85
N SER A 9 40.71 -32.25 -47.94
CA SER A 9 41.05 -30.83 -48.10
C SER A 9 39.88 -29.89 -48.41
N GLY A 10 39.54 -28.86 -47.64
CA GLY A 10 40.27 -28.08 -46.65
C GLY A 10 40.33 -26.63 -47.11
N HIS A 11 39.85 -25.70 -46.24
CA HIS A 11 40.06 -24.24 -46.27
C HIS A 11 39.27 -23.43 -47.32
N LEU A 12 38.60 -22.31 -47.03
CA LEU A 12 38.45 -21.42 -45.88
C LEU A 12 37.08 -20.75 -46.04
N ASP A 13 36.32 -20.55 -44.96
CA ASP A 13 35.45 -19.38 -44.95
C ASP A 13 35.39 -18.74 -43.57
N SER A 14 35.57 -17.43 -43.62
CA SER A 14 35.74 -16.50 -42.52
C SER A 14 34.45 -16.35 -41.72
N SER A 15 34.53 -16.55 -40.41
CA SER A 15 33.50 -16.07 -39.48
C SER A 15 34.18 -15.23 -38.39
N PRO A 16 33.80 -13.96 -38.22
CA PRO A 16 34.25 -13.18 -37.07
C PRO A 16 33.63 -13.77 -35.80
N CYS A 17 34.49 -13.96 -34.82
CA CYS A 17 34.17 -14.32 -33.44
C CYS A 17 33.04 -13.44 -32.89
N SER A 18 31.93 -14.05 -32.48
CA SER A 18 30.83 -13.39 -31.78
C SER A 18 31.29 -13.00 -30.37
N ALA A 19 31.78 -11.76 -30.24
CA ALA A 19 32.04 -11.15 -28.95
C ALA A 19 30.70 -10.85 -28.23
N VAL A 20 30.48 -11.58 -27.13
CA VAL A 20 29.84 -11.16 -25.88
C VAL A 20 28.53 -10.36 -26.00
N LYS A 21 27.39 -11.07 -26.02
CA LYS A 21 26.04 -10.53 -25.70
C LYS A 21 25.57 -10.94 -24.29
N THR A 22 26.46 -10.94 -23.29
CA THR A 22 26.11 -11.48 -21.97
C THR A 22 25.82 -10.42 -20.90
N HIS A 23 25.94 -9.12 -21.19
CA HIS A 23 25.83 -8.09 -20.15
C HIS A 23 24.65 -7.11 -20.31
N GLU A 24 24.02 -6.98 -21.49
CA GLU A 24 22.90 -6.04 -21.67
C GLU A 24 21.64 -6.46 -20.90
N TRP A 25 21.32 -7.75 -20.90
CA TRP A 25 20.14 -8.28 -20.22
C TRP A 25 20.23 -8.18 -18.69
N GLU A 26 21.43 -8.33 -18.14
CA GLU A 26 21.67 -8.20 -16.70
C GLU A 26 21.55 -6.74 -16.24
N VAL A 27 22.05 -5.79 -17.03
CA VAL A 27 21.92 -4.37 -16.71
C VAL A 27 20.47 -3.91 -16.85
N GLU A 28 19.74 -4.36 -17.87
CA GLU A 28 18.31 -4.07 -18.02
C GLU A 28 17.48 -4.74 -16.91
N LEU A 29 17.82 -5.97 -16.50
CA LEU A 29 17.17 -6.65 -15.38
C LEU A 29 17.47 -5.96 -14.05
N ILE A 30 18.72 -5.55 -13.79
CA ILE A 30 19.12 -4.78 -12.60
C ILE A 30 18.41 -3.42 -12.61
N PHE A 31 18.29 -2.77 -13.77
CA PHE A 31 17.54 -1.51 -13.90
C PHE A 31 16.05 -1.72 -13.63
N ARG A 32 15.45 -2.81 -14.13
CA ARG A 32 14.04 -3.17 -13.87
C ARG A 32 13.79 -3.57 -12.41
N VAL A 33 14.74 -4.24 -11.76
CA VAL A 33 14.70 -4.59 -10.33
C VAL A 33 14.93 -3.34 -9.46
N SER A 34 15.75 -2.39 -9.91
CA SER A 34 16.02 -1.12 -9.23
C SER A 34 14.92 -0.06 -9.43
N LEU A 35 14.11 -0.17 -10.49
CA LEU A 35 12.94 0.69 -10.74
C LEU A 35 11.66 0.21 -10.03
N ALA A 36 11.61 -1.05 -9.59
CA ALA A 36 10.55 -1.52 -8.71
C ALA A 36 10.81 -0.96 -7.31
N GLY A 37 10.31 0.25 -7.05
CA GLY A 37 10.32 0.88 -5.72
C GLY A 37 9.81 -0.09 -4.65
N ARG A 38 10.24 0.12 -3.40
CA ARG A 38 9.85 -0.77 -2.31
C ARG A 38 8.35 -0.71 -2.14
N MET A 39 7.70 -1.87 -2.15
CA MET A 39 6.28 -1.96 -1.84
C MET A 39 6.09 -2.13 -0.34
N VAL A 40 5.20 -1.34 0.25
CA VAL A 40 4.80 -1.44 1.66
C VAL A 40 3.30 -1.66 1.78
N HIS A 41 2.87 -2.18 2.93
CA HIS A 41 1.45 -2.35 3.24
C HIS A 41 0.96 -1.20 4.10
N VAL A 42 -0.12 -0.56 3.67
CA VAL A 42 -0.84 0.45 4.46
C VAL A 42 -2.26 -0.02 4.74
N PHE A 43 -2.78 0.33 5.91
CA PHE A 43 -4.14 0.08 6.30
C PHE A 43 -4.87 1.42 6.47
N VAL A 44 -5.90 1.63 5.65
CA VAL A 44 -6.71 2.86 5.65
C VAL A 44 -8.08 2.59 6.28
N TYR A 45 -8.44 3.43 7.25
CA TYR A 45 -9.69 3.30 8.02
C TYR A 45 -10.69 4.44 7.76
N GLY A 46 -10.20 5.57 7.24
CA GLY A 46 -10.93 6.84 7.15
C GLY A 46 -11.27 7.25 5.72
N THR A 47 -11.00 8.51 5.39
CA THR A 47 -11.43 9.17 4.14
C THR A 47 -10.79 8.60 2.86
N LEU A 48 -9.71 7.82 2.98
CA LEU A 48 -9.00 7.20 1.87
C LEU A 48 -9.60 5.85 1.41
N LYS A 49 -10.56 5.27 2.17
CA LYS A 49 -11.22 4.00 1.78
C LYS A 49 -12.04 4.16 0.50
N LYS A 50 -12.31 3.06 -0.22
CA LYS A 50 -13.26 3.07 -1.35
C LYS A 50 -14.61 3.67 -0.95
N GLY A 51 -15.15 4.52 -1.82
CA GLY A 51 -16.41 5.23 -1.58
C GLY A 51 -16.31 6.40 -0.60
N GLN A 52 -15.13 6.68 -0.03
CA GLN A 52 -14.91 7.83 0.86
C GLN A 52 -14.31 9.03 0.11
N PRO A 53 -14.44 10.26 0.66
CA PRO A 53 -14.18 11.49 -0.10
C PRO A 53 -12.78 11.65 -0.69
N ASN A 54 -11.74 11.06 -0.07
CA ASN A 54 -10.36 11.17 -0.53
C ASN A 54 -9.87 9.94 -1.30
N TYR A 55 -10.74 8.97 -1.62
CA TYR A 55 -10.35 7.77 -2.38
C TYR A 55 -9.69 8.09 -3.73
N VAL A 56 -10.08 9.20 -4.38
CA VAL A 56 -9.47 9.66 -5.64
C VAL A 56 -7.95 9.86 -5.52
N ARG A 57 -7.45 10.17 -4.32
CA ARG A 57 -6.02 10.34 -4.04
C ARG A 57 -5.26 9.02 -4.13
N MET A 58 -5.89 7.90 -3.76
CA MET A 58 -5.31 6.55 -3.81
C MET A 58 -5.19 6.01 -5.24
N ILE A 59 -6.08 6.41 -6.16
CA ILE A 59 -6.11 5.89 -7.54
C ILE A 59 -5.48 6.85 -8.56
N ASN A 60 -5.00 8.01 -8.13
CA ASN A 60 -4.31 8.94 -9.01
C ASN A 60 -2.87 8.46 -9.24
N GLY A 61 -2.57 7.95 -10.43
CA GLY A 61 -1.24 7.45 -10.79
C GLY A 61 -0.13 8.51 -10.72
N ALA A 62 -0.46 9.80 -10.70
CA ALA A 62 0.52 10.87 -10.48
C ALA A 62 1.11 10.86 -9.05
N HIS A 63 0.41 10.25 -8.09
CA HIS A 63 0.88 10.12 -6.71
C HIS A 63 1.68 8.82 -6.48
N GLY A 64 1.81 7.95 -7.48
CA GLY A 64 2.38 6.61 -7.35
C GLY A 64 1.34 5.50 -7.45
N THR A 65 1.72 4.29 -7.04
CA THR A 65 0.90 3.09 -7.16
C THR A 65 0.26 2.73 -5.84
N ALA A 66 -1.07 2.52 -5.83
CA ALA A 66 -1.75 1.86 -4.72
C ALA A 66 -2.63 0.70 -5.23
N ARG A 67 -2.29 -0.51 -4.81
CA ARG A 67 -3.02 -1.73 -5.15
C ARG A 67 -3.82 -2.22 -3.95
N TYR A 68 -5.13 -2.23 -4.07
CA TYR A 68 -6.01 -2.84 -3.08
C TYR A 68 -5.70 -4.34 -2.92
N LEU A 69 -5.60 -4.79 -1.68
CA LEU A 69 -5.32 -6.19 -1.35
C LEU A 69 -6.43 -6.87 -0.59
N GLY A 70 -7.32 -6.14 0.08
CA GLY A 70 -8.41 -6.74 0.86
C GLY A 70 -8.84 -5.90 2.05
N ARG A 71 -9.56 -6.53 2.98
CA ARG A 71 -10.10 -5.90 4.20
C ARG A 71 -9.52 -6.54 5.44
N GLY A 72 -9.49 -5.76 6.51
CA GLY A 72 -9.02 -6.22 7.81
C GLY A 72 -9.59 -5.41 8.97
N PHE A 73 -9.23 -5.86 10.17
CA PHE A 73 -9.49 -5.16 11.42
C PHE A 73 -8.18 -4.95 12.16
N THR A 74 -8.02 -3.84 12.85
CA THR A 74 -6.96 -3.72 13.85
C THR A 74 -7.07 -4.87 14.85
N VAL A 75 -5.94 -5.50 15.21
CA VAL A 75 -5.93 -6.54 16.24
C VAL A 75 -6.25 -5.90 17.59
N GLU A 76 -5.52 -4.83 17.93
CA GLU A 76 -5.79 -4.02 19.11
C GLU A 76 -7.01 -3.12 18.89
N LYS A 77 -7.66 -2.75 19.99
CA LYS A 77 -8.70 -1.71 19.97
C LYS A 77 -8.05 -0.33 19.90
N TYR A 78 -8.67 0.58 19.15
CA TYR A 78 -8.29 1.99 19.11
C TYR A 78 -9.52 2.91 19.23
N PRO A 79 -9.37 4.10 19.82
CA PRO A 79 -10.35 5.16 19.68
C PRO A 79 -10.28 5.75 18.26
N LEU A 80 -11.27 5.44 17.44
CA LEU A 80 -11.52 6.16 16.20
C LEU A 80 -12.64 7.16 16.46
N VAL A 81 -12.34 8.45 16.34
CA VAL A 81 -13.27 9.56 16.62
C VAL A 81 -13.44 10.43 15.39
N ILE A 82 -14.57 11.11 15.27
CA ILE A 82 -14.79 12.17 14.28
C ILE A 82 -14.67 13.51 15.01
N ALA A 83 -13.72 14.35 14.63
CA ALA A 83 -13.39 15.56 15.38
C ALA A 83 -13.02 16.76 14.51
N GLY A 84 -13.03 17.94 15.16
CA GLY A 84 -12.69 19.23 14.57
C GLY A 84 -13.76 19.78 13.62
N LYS A 85 -13.57 21.04 13.18
CA LYS A 85 -14.52 21.76 12.30
C LYS A 85 -14.77 21.10 10.93
N TYR A 86 -13.91 20.16 10.53
CA TYR A 86 -13.96 19.51 9.22
C TYR A 86 -14.39 18.04 9.29
N ASN A 87 -14.86 17.57 10.45
CA ASN A 87 -15.34 16.20 10.68
C ASN A 87 -14.33 15.13 10.22
N ILE A 88 -13.07 15.30 10.62
CA ILE A 88 -11.97 14.42 10.21
C ILE A 88 -11.99 13.17 11.10
N PRO A 89 -11.88 11.95 10.53
CA PRO A 89 -11.71 10.74 11.32
C PRO A 89 -10.28 10.64 11.85
N TYR A 90 -10.10 10.65 13.16
CA TYR A 90 -8.81 10.45 13.82
C TYR A 90 -8.75 9.10 14.52
N LEU A 91 -7.73 8.30 14.19
CA LEU A 91 -7.34 7.15 15.00
C LEU A 91 -6.36 7.62 16.08
N LEU A 92 -6.84 7.74 17.32
CA LEU A 92 -5.99 8.14 18.44
C LEU A 92 -5.07 6.97 18.78
N ASN A 93 -3.77 7.22 18.89
CA ASN A 93 -2.78 6.17 19.21
C ASN A 93 -2.82 5.81 20.70
N LYS A 94 -3.90 5.16 21.11
CA LYS A 94 -4.17 4.67 22.46
C LYS A 94 -4.65 3.21 22.39
N PRO A 95 -3.74 2.26 22.07
CA PRO A 95 -4.11 0.87 21.91
C PRO A 95 -4.77 0.30 23.17
N GLY A 96 -5.72 -0.61 22.98
CA GLY A 96 -6.52 -1.24 24.05
C GLY A 96 -7.79 -0.48 24.43
N THR A 97 -8.00 0.73 23.90
CA THR A 97 -9.21 1.55 24.13
C THR A 97 -10.09 1.58 22.88
N GLY A 98 -11.41 1.71 23.01
CA GLY A 98 -12.31 1.85 21.86
C GLY A 98 -12.70 0.52 21.21
N HIS A 99 -12.62 0.44 19.89
CA HIS A 99 -13.08 -0.71 19.10
C HIS A 99 -11.96 -1.25 18.21
N ARG A 100 -12.14 -2.48 17.74
CA ARG A 100 -11.34 -2.97 16.61
C ARG A 100 -11.83 -2.24 15.36
N VAL A 101 -10.93 -1.51 14.72
CA VAL A 101 -11.30 -0.63 13.60
C VAL A 101 -11.20 -1.40 12.30
N SER A 102 -12.27 -1.37 11.52
CA SER A 102 -12.35 -1.95 10.18
C SER A 102 -11.78 -1.01 9.11
N GLY A 103 -11.17 -1.59 8.09
CA GLY A 103 -10.54 -0.83 7.02
C GLY A 103 -10.06 -1.69 5.88
N GLU A 104 -9.29 -1.07 5.01
CA GLU A 104 -8.81 -1.64 3.75
C GLU A 104 -7.29 -1.69 3.74
N ILE A 105 -6.74 -2.76 3.17
CA ILE A 105 -5.30 -3.01 3.05
C ILE A 105 -4.87 -2.70 1.61
N TYR A 106 -3.83 -1.90 1.46
CA TYR A 106 -3.22 -1.56 0.18
C TYR A 106 -1.73 -1.89 0.17
N SER A 107 -1.23 -2.35 -0.96
CA SER A 107 0.19 -2.38 -1.29
C SER A 107 0.52 -1.12 -2.08
N ILE A 108 1.43 -0.30 -1.56
CA ILE A 108 1.80 0.98 -2.17
C ILE A 108 3.30 1.07 -2.40
N ASP A 109 3.71 1.82 -3.42
CA ASP A 109 5.13 2.14 -3.65
C ASP A 109 5.60 3.32 -2.78
N ASP A 110 6.91 3.57 -2.79
CA ASP A 110 7.53 4.65 -2.00
C ASP A 110 7.01 6.04 -2.39
N GLN A 111 6.66 6.26 -3.67
CA GLN A 111 6.10 7.54 -4.14
C GLN A 111 4.72 7.80 -3.52
N MET A 112 3.84 6.81 -3.53
CA MET A 112 2.53 6.89 -2.88
C MET A 112 2.67 7.02 -1.37
N LEU A 113 3.64 6.33 -0.76
CA LEU A 113 3.92 6.45 0.67
C LEU A 113 4.31 7.89 1.04
N GLN A 114 5.23 8.49 0.28
CA GLN A 114 5.65 9.88 0.49
C GLN A 114 4.49 10.86 0.31
N PHE A 115 3.72 10.70 -0.77
CA PHE A 115 2.53 11.51 -1.00
C PHE A 115 1.54 11.43 0.18
N LEU A 116 1.30 10.23 0.70
CA LEU A 116 0.38 10.05 1.83
C LEU A 116 0.95 10.63 3.14
N ASP A 117 2.26 10.55 3.38
CA ASP A 117 2.89 11.19 4.55
C ASP A 117 2.69 12.72 4.49
N GLU A 118 2.91 13.34 3.33
CA GLU A 118 2.67 14.78 3.11
C GLU A 118 1.18 15.12 3.19
N PHE A 119 0.33 14.30 2.57
CA PHE A 119 -1.12 14.49 2.58
C PHE A 119 -1.64 14.41 4.01
N GLU A 120 -1.27 13.43 4.82
CA GLU A 120 -1.74 13.30 6.19
C GLU A 120 -1.05 14.28 7.16
N GLY A 121 -0.12 15.12 6.67
CA GLY A 121 0.56 16.12 7.51
C GLY A 121 1.48 15.49 8.55
N CYS A 122 2.16 14.39 8.19
CA CYS A 122 3.16 13.76 9.03
C CYS A 122 4.40 14.64 9.20
N PRO A 123 5.05 14.64 10.38
CA PRO A 123 4.68 13.92 11.61
C PRO A 123 3.77 14.74 12.55
N ASP A 124 3.32 15.93 12.17
CA ASP A 124 2.68 16.88 13.09
C ASP A 124 1.21 16.55 13.36
N MET A 125 0.41 16.32 12.31
CA MET A 125 -1.02 16.02 12.42
C MET A 125 -1.28 14.53 12.70
N TYR A 126 -0.66 13.68 11.89
CA TYR A 126 -0.61 12.23 12.07
C TYR A 126 0.83 11.75 12.15
N GLN A 127 1.00 10.54 12.64
CA GLN A 127 2.25 9.80 12.63
C GLN A 127 1.99 8.45 11.97
N ARG A 128 2.87 8.08 11.05
CA ARG A 128 2.82 6.77 10.40
C ARG A 128 3.45 5.73 11.32
N THR A 129 2.63 4.82 11.84
CA THR A 129 3.04 3.80 12.81
C THR A 129 2.70 2.39 12.32
N PRO A 130 3.54 1.37 12.59
CA PRO A 130 3.18 -0.02 12.32
C PRO A 130 2.06 -0.49 13.25
N VAL A 131 1.07 -1.17 12.70
CA VAL A 131 -0.08 -1.75 13.43
C VAL A 131 -0.36 -3.15 12.90
N ARG A 132 -0.68 -4.07 13.82
CA ARG A 132 -1.12 -5.43 13.49
C ARG A 132 -2.57 -5.43 13.01
N ILE A 133 -2.80 -5.98 11.83
CA ILE A 133 -4.11 -6.09 11.18
C ILE A 133 -4.45 -7.57 11.02
N GLU A 134 -5.62 -7.98 11.51
CA GLU A 134 -6.23 -9.26 11.18
C GLU A 134 -6.88 -9.15 9.80
N VAL A 135 -6.44 -9.98 8.85
CA VAL A 135 -6.95 -10.00 7.48
C VAL A 135 -8.23 -10.82 7.43
N VAL A 136 -9.34 -10.23 6.99
CA VAL A 136 -10.64 -10.93 6.85
C VAL A 136 -11.02 -11.20 5.40
N GLU A 137 -10.39 -10.49 4.46
CA GLU A 137 -10.54 -10.70 3.03
C GLU A 137 -9.23 -10.41 2.33
N TRP A 138 -8.90 -11.20 1.30
CA TRP A 138 -7.70 -11.00 0.48
C TRP A 138 -7.97 -11.22 -1.01
N GLU A 139 -7.77 -10.17 -1.80
CA GLU A 139 -7.87 -10.13 -3.26
C GLU A 139 -6.49 -9.97 -3.94
N GLY A 140 -5.42 -9.84 -3.15
CA GLY A 140 -4.06 -9.67 -3.68
C GLY A 140 -3.64 -10.84 -4.57
N LYS A 141 -3.51 -10.59 -5.88
CA LYS A 141 -2.93 -11.52 -6.85
C LYS A 141 -1.41 -11.63 -6.61
N SER A 142 -0.99 -12.42 -5.62
CA SER A 142 0.40 -12.86 -5.56
C SER A 142 0.64 -13.88 -6.68
N SER A 143 1.73 -13.71 -7.42
CA SER A 143 2.24 -14.65 -8.44
C SER A 143 2.74 -15.96 -7.83
N THR A 144 2.94 -16.02 -6.51
CA THR A 144 3.27 -17.24 -5.76
C THR A 144 2.29 -17.49 -4.61
N PRO A 145 1.82 -18.74 -4.39
CA PRO A 145 0.93 -19.10 -3.27
C PRO A 145 1.51 -18.80 -1.88
N GLU A 146 2.85 -18.75 -1.76
CA GLU A 146 3.60 -18.60 -0.51
C GLU A 146 3.61 -17.17 0.05
N GLY A 147 3.12 -16.18 -0.71
CA GLY A 147 3.09 -14.76 -0.32
C GLY A 147 1.71 -14.19 0.00
N ARG A 148 0.65 -15.01 0.03
CA ARG A 148 -0.71 -14.54 0.37
C ARG A 148 -0.95 -14.75 1.88
N PRO A 149 -1.29 -13.69 2.65
CA PRO A 149 -1.77 -13.88 4.00
C PRO A 149 -3.00 -14.78 3.98
N ALA A 150 -3.04 -15.78 4.85
CA ALA A 150 -4.26 -16.57 5.02
C ALA A 150 -5.38 -15.67 5.57
N VAL A 151 -6.64 -15.96 5.24
CA VAL A 151 -7.75 -15.32 5.95
C VAL A 151 -7.63 -15.67 7.45
N ASN A 152 -7.87 -14.70 8.32
CA ASN A 152 -7.61 -14.70 9.77
C ASN A 152 -6.12 -14.73 10.16
N SER A 153 -5.20 -14.51 9.22
CA SER A 153 -3.80 -14.23 9.57
C SER A 153 -3.64 -12.78 10.03
N ILE A 154 -2.56 -12.54 10.78
CA ILE A 154 -2.17 -11.21 11.21
C ILE A 154 -1.00 -10.76 10.36
N MET A 155 -1.08 -9.54 9.83
CA MET A 155 0.03 -8.87 9.15
C MET A 155 0.28 -7.49 9.74
N GLU A 156 1.49 -6.98 9.57
CA GLU A 156 1.82 -5.60 9.91
C GLU A 156 1.52 -4.67 8.73
N CYS A 157 0.87 -3.55 9.00
CA CYS A 157 0.61 -2.48 8.05
C CYS A 157 0.95 -1.15 8.70
N TYR A 158 1.40 -0.18 7.90
CA TYR A 158 1.46 1.21 8.34
C TYR A 158 0.05 1.79 8.43
N VAL A 159 -0.18 2.56 9.49
CA VAL A 159 -1.42 3.29 9.75
C VAL A 159 -1.08 4.72 10.14
N TYR A 160 -1.85 5.68 9.66
CA TYR A 160 -1.80 7.07 10.12
C TYR A 160 -2.62 7.20 11.40
N SER A 161 -1.94 7.19 12.55
CA SER A 161 -2.54 7.41 13.87
C SER A 161 -2.03 8.72 14.45
N THR A 162 -2.66 9.27 15.49
CA THR A 162 -2.20 10.54 16.08
C THR A 162 -2.02 10.43 17.59
N THR A 163 -0.93 11.02 18.07
CA THR A 163 -0.66 11.32 19.48
C THR A 163 -0.84 12.82 19.79
N THR A 164 -1.07 13.63 18.75
CA THR A 164 -1.17 15.09 18.78
C THR A 164 -2.64 15.51 18.61
N TYR A 165 -3.44 15.33 19.66
CA TYR A 165 -4.88 15.63 19.66
C TYR A 165 -5.31 16.38 20.93
N GLN A 166 -6.45 17.07 20.85
CA GLN A 166 -7.03 17.74 22.02
C GLN A 166 -7.44 16.69 23.07
N PRO A 167 -7.08 16.85 24.36
CA PRO A 167 -7.36 15.85 25.38
C PRO A 167 -8.83 15.42 25.46
N GLU A 168 -9.76 16.33 25.18
CA GLU A 168 -11.21 16.10 25.25
C GLU A 168 -11.70 15.14 24.17
N TRP A 169 -10.94 14.95 23.07
CA TRP A 169 -11.33 14.04 21.99
C TRP A 169 -11.44 12.59 22.46
N ILE A 170 -10.79 12.23 23.57
CA ILE A 170 -10.96 10.91 24.17
C ILE A 170 -12.40 10.65 24.65
N ASN A 171 -13.20 11.69 24.85
CA ASN A 171 -14.59 11.57 25.31
C ASN A 171 -15.60 11.60 24.16
N LEU A 172 -15.14 11.76 22.91
CA LEU A 172 -16.01 11.69 21.73
C LEU A 172 -16.50 10.25 21.48
N PRO A 173 -17.61 10.08 20.73
CA PRO A 173 -18.06 8.75 20.32
C PRO A 173 -16.96 7.99 19.56
N TYR A 174 -16.80 6.72 19.91
CA TYR A 174 -15.88 5.82 19.21
C TYR A 174 -16.61 5.06 18.11
N TYR A 175 -15.95 4.91 16.98
CA TYR A 175 -16.46 4.20 15.82
C TYR A 175 -15.61 2.96 15.54
N ASP A 176 -16.23 1.89 15.04
CA ASP A 176 -15.56 0.69 14.54
C ASP A 176 -15.35 0.74 13.01
N SER A 177 -16.14 1.56 12.32
CA SER A 177 -16.00 1.87 10.90
C SER A 177 -16.37 3.32 10.65
N TYR A 178 -15.48 4.07 10.00
CA TYR A 178 -15.79 5.41 9.52
C TYR A 178 -16.54 5.36 8.18
N ASP A 179 -17.57 6.21 8.07
CA ASP A 179 -18.23 6.54 6.81
C ASP A 179 -18.65 8.01 6.83
N SER A 180 -18.10 8.85 5.95
CA SER A 180 -18.48 10.26 5.84
C SER A 180 -19.98 10.47 5.61
N PHE A 181 -20.68 9.50 5.04
CA PHE A 181 -22.12 9.57 4.76
C PHE A 181 -22.94 8.76 5.78
N GLY A 182 -22.31 8.39 6.90
CA GLY A 182 -22.91 7.59 7.95
C GLY A 182 -23.98 8.33 8.76
N LYS A 183 -24.70 7.55 9.58
CA LYS A 183 -25.85 8.02 10.38
C LYS A 183 -25.50 9.08 11.43
N HIS A 184 -24.21 9.34 11.69
CA HIS A 184 -23.77 10.39 12.60
C HIS A 184 -23.99 11.80 12.05
N GLY A 185 -24.23 11.98 10.74
CA GLY A 185 -24.50 13.29 10.14
C GLY A 185 -23.27 14.21 10.00
N CYS A 186 -22.14 13.88 10.63
CA CYS A 186 -20.87 14.59 10.50
C CYS A 186 -20.16 14.28 9.17
N GLN A 187 -20.61 14.86 8.06
CA GLN A 187 -19.96 14.71 6.75
C GLN A 187 -18.60 15.41 6.70
N TYR A 188 -17.59 14.76 6.13
CA TYR A 188 -16.25 15.31 5.99
C TYR A 188 -16.22 16.53 5.07
N VAL A 189 -15.44 17.53 5.47
CA VAL A 189 -15.18 18.73 4.68
C VAL A 189 -13.83 18.58 3.97
N LEU A 190 -13.91 18.51 2.63
CA LEU A 190 -12.78 18.46 1.71
C LEU A 190 -11.81 19.61 1.96
N ARG A 191 -10.51 19.38 1.76
CA ARG A 191 -9.46 20.38 2.04
C ARG A 191 -9.62 21.62 1.16
N GLU A 192 -10.06 21.39 -0.07
CA GLU A 192 -10.30 22.39 -1.10
C GLU A 192 -11.51 23.28 -0.80
N SER A 193 -12.34 22.89 0.18
CA SER A 193 -13.54 23.62 0.60
C SER A 193 -13.37 24.28 1.98
N ARG A 194 -12.14 24.37 2.48
CA ARG A 194 -11.82 24.98 3.78
C ARG A 194 -11.44 26.44 3.57
N ASP A 195 -12.02 27.30 4.39
CA ASP A 195 -11.58 28.71 4.55
C ASP A 195 -10.19 28.81 5.17
#